data_AF-A0A813V518-F1
#
_entry.id   AF-A0A813V518-F1
#
_cell.length_a   1.000
_cell.length_b   1.000
_cell.length_c   1.000
_cell.angle_alpha   90.00
_cell.angle_beta   90.00
_cell.angle_gamma   90.00
#
_symmetry.space_group_name_H-M   'P 1'
#
loop_
_entity.id
_entity.type
_entity.pdbx_description
1 polymer ?
#
loop_
_entity_poly.entity_id
_entity_poly.type
_entity_poly.pdbx_seq_one_letter_code
_entity_poly.pdbx_strand_id
1 'polypeptide(L)'
;MKNQLHHSIDTDLNDLESLTNFNQSFNEHDKQQERKKILIQIFNNLSLYVIICLIIFPIIFLVIGIIYRNSCIAKPNIPIFLIIFGILILINLFIYQILGITFLALIRRARSFSLEKGIGILIATLFGIIFSIIIFIWWITGTIWWVKLTLRIKLQLKHPASLAFCHPIVYWTALLANIFGLIGFIIQICIAIDDSMTASKQSSNIGR
;
A
#
# COMPACT_ATOMS: atom_id res chain seq x y z
N MET A 1 -51.21 37.69 41.14
CA MET A 1 -50.16 36.79 41.69
C MET A 1 -50.04 35.45 40.96
N LYS A 2 -51.12 34.77 40.56
CA LYS A 2 -51.05 33.46 39.87
C LYS A 2 -50.27 33.47 38.52
N ASN A 3 -50.30 34.58 37.78
CA ASN A 3 -49.59 34.69 36.50
C ASN A 3 -48.07 34.86 36.61
N GLN A 4 -47.54 35.31 37.75
CA GLN A 4 -46.07 35.42 37.92
C GLN A 4 -45.44 34.07 38.30
N LEU A 5 -46.19 33.17 38.92
CA LEU A 5 -45.67 31.85 39.31
C LEU A 5 -45.49 30.92 38.09
N HIS A 6 -46.40 30.97 37.12
CA HIS A 6 -46.29 30.16 35.90
C HIS A 6 -45.07 30.55 35.06
N HIS A 7 -44.77 31.84 34.94
CA HIS A 7 -43.63 32.30 34.15
C HIS A 7 -42.28 31.86 34.75
N SER A 8 -42.18 31.74 36.07
CA SER A 8 -40.95 31.25 36.71
C SER A 8 -40.69 29.79 36.40
N ILE A 9 -41.73 28.94 36.43
CA ILE A 9 -41.61 27.50 36.20
C ILE A 9 -41.23 27.18 34.74
N ASP A 10 -41.76 27.93 33.78
CA ASP A 10 -41.45 27.71 32.36
C ASP A 10 -40.00 28.10 32.02
N THR A 11 -39.42 29.04 32.77
CA THR A 11 -38.02 29.45 32.56
C THR A 11 -37.06 28.36 33.05
N ASP A 12 -37.32 27.80 34.24
CA ASP A 12 -36.50 26.72 34.81
C ASP A 12 -36.56 25.43 33.97
N LEU A 13 -37.71 25.15 33.33
CA LEU A 13 -37.87 23.97 32.47
C LEU A 13 -37.04 24.08 31.18
N ASN A 14 -37.02 25.25 30.55
CA ASN A 14 -36.23 25.51 29.34
C ASN A 14 -34.72 25.41 29.62
N ASP A 15 -34.27 25.88 30.78
CA ASP A 15 -32.86 25.78 31.18
C ASP A 15 -32.44 24.32 31.43
N LEU A 16 -33.33 23.49 31.97
CA LEU A 16 -33.06 22.06 32.16
C LEU A 16 -32.95 21.32 30.82
N GLU A 17 -33.83 21.62 29.87
CA GLU A 17 -33.80 21.03 28.52
C GLU A 17 -32.52 21.42 27.76
N SER A 18 -32.11 22.70 27.86
CA SER A 18 -30.84 23.24 27.36
C SER A 18 -29.63 22.44 27.88
N LEU A 19 -29.56 22.19 29.19
CA LEU A 19 -28.46 21.43 29.80
C LEU A 19 -28.43 19.96 29.35
N THR A 20 -29.59 19.33 29.16
CA THR A 20 -29.64 17.94 28.67
C THR A 20 -29.12 17.81 27.24
N ASN A 21 -29.51 18.73 26.35
CA ASN A 21 -29.04 18.75 24.95
C ASN A 21 -27.52 19.02 24.87
N PHE A 22 -26.99 19.90 25.73
CA PHE A 22 -25.56 20.18 25.80
C PHE A 22 -24.75 18.96 26.24
N ASN A 23 -25.18 18.25 27.30
CA ASN A 23 -24.53 17.03 27.76
C ASN A 23 -24.56 15.91 26.72
N GLN A 24 -25.63 15.80 25.93
CA GLN A 24 -25.72 14.83 24.84
C GLN A 24 -24.72 15.13 23.72
N SER A 25 -24.62 16.41 23.29
CA SER A 25 -23.66 16.84 22.27
C SER A 25 -22.20 16.61 22.71
N PHE A 26 -21.88 16.93 23.97
CA PHE A 26 -20.54 16.73 24.51
C PHE A 26 -20.14 15.25 24.53
N ASN A 27 -21.03 14.36 24.97
CA ASN A 27 -20.81 12.91 24.97
C ASN A 27 -20.62 12.34 23.55
N GLU A 28 -21.32 12.87 22.55
CA GLU A 28 -21.13 12.44 21.16
C GLU A 28 -19.77 12.85 20.61
N HIS A 29 -19.29 14.05 20.92
CA HIS A 29 -17.96 14.52 20.52
C HIS A 29 -16.83 13.66 21.12
N ASP A 30 -16.89 13.36 22.42
CA ASP A 30 -15.89 12.52 23.10
C ASP A 30 -15.86 11.10 22.52
N LYS A 31 -17.05 10.51 22.28
CA LYS A 31 -17.17 9.17 21.68
C LYS A 31 -16.65 9.14 20.25
N GLN A 32 -16.85 10.21 19.46
CA GLN A 32 -16.26 10.32 18.12
C GLN A 32 -14.74 10.42 18.18
N GLN A 33 -14.18 11.15 19.14
CA GLN A 33 -12.75 11.30 19.31
C GLN A 33 -12.08 9.97 19.74
N GLU A 34 -12.72 9.20 20.62
CA GLU A 34 -12.24 7.88 21.03
C GLU A 34 -12.22 6.89 19.87
N ARG A 35 -13.29 6.84 19.07
CA ARG A 35 -13.35 6.01 17.86
C ARG A 35 -12.23 6.31 16.88
N LYS A 36 -11.91 7.59 16.66
CA LYS A 36 -10.80 8.00 15.77
C LYS A 36 -9.45 7.47 16.28
N LYS A 37 -9.19 7.53 17.59
CA LYS A 37 -7.94 7.01 18.17
C LYS A 37 -7.78 5.51 17.95
N ILE A 38 -8.84 4.73 18.21
CA ILE A 38 -8.83 3.27 18.01
C ILE A 38 -8.59 2.92 16.53
N LEU A 39 -9.28 3.61 15.61
CA LEU A 39 -9.10 3.38 14.17
C LEU A 39 -7.66 3.68 13.71
N ILE A 40 -7.06 4.77 14.17
CA ILE A 40 -5.66 5.12 13.84
C ILE A 40 -4.70 4.05 14.37
N GLN A 41 -4.92 3.54 15.59
CA GLN A 41 -4.06 2.50 16.17
C GLN A 41 -4.14 1.19 15.38
N ILE A 42 -5.36 0.77 14.99
CA ILE A 42 -5.57 -0.42 14.15
C ILE A 42 -4.87 -0.24 12.79
N PHE A 43 -5.03 0.93 12.17
CA PHE A 43 -4.40 1.24 10.88
C PHE A 43 -2.87 1.20 10.96
N ASN A 44 -2.28 1.79 11.99
CA ASN A 44 -0.82 1.78 12.19
C ASN A 44 -0.27 0.37 12.37
N ASN A 45 -0.95 -0.46 13.16
CA ASN A 45 -0.55 -1.86 13.36
C ASN A 45 -0.67 -2.66 12.06
N LEU A 46 -1.77 -2.50 11.32
CA LEU A 46 -1.97 -3.16 10.03
C LEU A 46 -0.89 -2.73 9.01
N SER A 47 -0.58 -1.43 8.95
CA SER A 47 0.48 -0.89 8.09
C SER A 47 1.84 -1.51 8.40
N LEU A 48 2.18 -1.68 9.68
CA LEU A 48 3.43 -2.32 10.10
C LEU A 48 3.54 -3.76 9.58
N TYR A 49 2.48 -4.57 9.73
CA TYR A 49 2.47 -5.94 9.22
C TYR A 49 2.61 -6.00 7.70
N VAL A 50 1.96 -5.09 6.97
CA VAL A 50 2.06 -5.01 5.51
C VAL A 50 3.51 -4.68 5.09
N ILE A 51 4.19 -3.76 5.78
CA ILE A 51 5.59 -3.42 5.52
C ILE A 51 6.51 -4.63 5.76
N ILE A 52 6.30 -5.37 6.85
CA ILE A 52 7.09 -6.57 7.15
C ILE A 52 6.91 -7.62 6.03
N CYS A 53 5.67 -7.86 5.60
CA CYS A 53 5.37 -8.77 4.49
C CYS A 53 6.05 -8.31 3.19
N LEU A 54 6.01 -7.00 2.89
CA LEU A 54 6.67 -6.40 1.72
C LEU A 54 8.19 -6.60 1.70
N ILE A 55 8.82 -6.83 2.85
CA ILE A 55 10.26 -7.14 2.95
C ILE A 55 10.51 -8.64 2.85
N ILE A 56 9.73 -9.45 3.56
CA ILE A 56 9.95 -10.90 3.66
C ILE A 56 9.69 -11.60 2.31
N PHE A 57 8.60 -11.27 1.61
CA PHE A 57 8.25 -11.96 0.36
C PHE A 57 9.30 -11.82 -0.75
N PRO A 58 9.84 -10.61 -1.05
CA PRO A 58 10.91 -10.47 -2.04
C PRO A 58 12.17 -11.26 -1.70
N ILE A 59 12.52 -11.36 -0.41
CA ILE A 59 13.66 -12.18 0.03
C ILE A 59 13.36 -13.66 -0.23
N ILE A 60 12.16 -14.14 0.08
CA ILE A 60 11.74 -15.52 -0.23
C ILE A 60 11.83 -15.78 -1.74
N PHE A 61 11.32 -14.86 -2.58
CA PHE A 61 11.38 -15.00 -4.04
C PHE A 61 12.82 -15.09 -4.54
N LEU A 62 13.70 -14.24 -4.02
CA LEU A 62 15.11 -14.21 -4.36
C LEU A 62 15.81 -15.51 -3.94
N VAL A 63 15.61 -15.98 -2.71
CA VAL A 63 16.23 -17.21 -2.17
C VAL A 63 15.76 -18.45 -2.96
N ILE A 64 14.46 -18.60 -3.17
CA ILE A 64 13.91 -19.72 -3.96
C ILE A 64 14.41 -19.67 -5.40
N GLY A 65 14.45 -18.47 -6.00
CA GLY A 65 14.99 -18.28 -7.34
C GLY A 65 16.46 -18.70 -7.45
N ILE A 66 17.30 -18.38 -6.47
CA ILE A 66 18.72 -18.75 -6.44
C ILE A 66 18.89 -20.27 -6.25
N ILE A 67 18.24 -20.85 -5.24
CA ILE A 67 18.37 -22.28 -4.90
C ILE A 67 17.98 -23.15 -6.10
N TYR A 68 16.88 -22.83 -6.78
CA TYR A 68 16.35 -23.66 -7.86
C TYR A 68 16.79 -23.23 -9.26
N ARG A 69 17.71 -22.26 -9.39
CA ARG A 69 18.21 -21.78 -10.68
C ARG A 69 18.80 -22.90 -11.53
N ASN A 70 19.62 -23.76 -10.92
CA ASN A 70 20.33 -24.82 -11.63
C ASN A 70 19.57 -26.15 -11.64
N SER A 71 18.59 -26.32 -10.74
CA SER A 71 17.83 -27.57 -10.61
C SER A 71 16.64 -27.69 -11.57
N CYS A 72 16.20 -26.59 -12.19
CA CYS A 72 15.02 -26.56 -13.05
C CYS A 72 15.41 -26.45 -14.54
N ILE A 73 15.93 -27.54 -15.12
CA ILE A 73 16.44 -27.58 -16.51
C ILE A 73 15.33 -27.27 -17.53
N ALA A 74 14.10 -27.72 -17.27
CA ALA A 74 12.97 -27.57 -18.19
C ALA A 74 12.62 -26.10 -18.51
N LYS A 75 12.78 -25.21 -17.53
CA LYS A 75 12.40 -23.79 -17.64
C LYS A 75 13.30 -22.90 -16.76
N PRO A 76 14.50 -22.55 -17.23
CA PRO A 76 15.41 -21.65 -16.50
C PRO A 76 14.82 -20.26 -16.27
N ASN A 77 13.78 -19.86 -17.03
CA ASN A 77 13.20 -18.52 -16.97
C ASN A 77 12.40 -18.25 -15.69
N ILE A 78 11.83 -19.27 -15.03
CA ILE A 78 11.00 -19.06 -13.82
C ILE A 78 11.86 -18.71 -12.60
N PRO A 79 12.97 -19.43 -12.31
CA PRO A 79 13.89 -18.99 -11.27
C PRO A 79 14.48 -17.59 -11.55
N ILE A 80 14.83 -17.29 -12.81
CA ILE A 80 15.34 -15.97 -13.20
C ILE A 80 14.29 -14.87 -12.97
N PHE A 81 13.02 -15.14 -13.31
CA PHE A 81 11.89 -14.26 -13.01
C PHE A 81 11.85 -13.88 -11.53
N LEU A 82 11.89 -14.89 -10.65
CA LEU A 82 11.82 -14.72 -9.20
C LEU A 82 12.99 -13.90 -8.65
N ILE A 83 14.20 -14.15 -9.14
CA ILE A 83 15.41 -13.39 -8.75
C ILE A 83 15.25 -11.92 -9.12
N ILE A 84 14.97 -11.63 -10.39
CA ILE A 84 14.88 -10.25 -10.88
C ILE A 84 13.70 -9.53 -10.23
N PHE A 85 12.56 -10.20 -10.08
CA PHE A 85 11.38 -9.61 -9.43
C PHE A 85 11.64 -9.27 -7.96
N GLY A 86 12.28 -10.18 -7.21
CA GLY A 86 12.69 -9.93 -5.83
C GLY A 86 13.66 -8.75 -5.72
N ILE A 87 14.68 -8.68 -6.58
CA ILE A 87 15.65 -7.57 -6.62
C ILE A 87 14.95 -6.25 -6.94
N LEU A 88 14.09 -6.21 -7.96
CA LEU A 88 13.37 -5.00 -8.34
C LEU A 88 12.51 -4.49 -7.19
N ILE A 89 11.77 -5.36 -6.50
CA ILE A 89 10.95 -4.93 -5.35
C ILE A 89 11.82 -4.40 -4.22
N LEU A 90 12.94 -5.06 -3.89
CA LEU A 90 13.85 -4.61 -2.82
C LEU A 90 14.47 -3.25 -3.15
N ILE A 91 14.93 -3.05 -4.40
CA ILE A 91 15.45 -1.76 -4.86
C ILE A 91 14.37 -0.69 -4.75
N ASN A 92 13.15 -0.99 -5.20
CA ASN A 92 12.05 -0.03 -5.15
C ASN A 92 11.74 0.37 -3.71
N LEU A 93 11.65 -0.61 -2.81
CA LEU A 93 11.39 -0.38 -1.39
C LEU A 93 12.48 0.48 -0.76
N PHE A 94 13.75 0.19 -1.06
CA PHE A 94 14.89 0.95 -0.58
C PHE A 94 14.86 2.41 -1.06
N ILE A 95 14.56 2.62 -2.35
CA ILE A 95 14.45 3.95 -2.95
C ILE A 95 13.29 4.73 -2.32
N TYR A 96 12.12 4.11 -2.17
CA TYR A 96 10.97 4.78 -1.53
C TYR A 96 11.20 5.11 -0.05
N GLN A 97 11.84 4.22 0.70
CA GLN A 97 12.17 4.48 2.11
C GLN A 97 13.17 5.63 2.25
N ILE A 98 14.26 5.60 1.48
CA ILE A 98 15.27 6.67 1.52
C ILE A 98 14.69 7.99 1.05
N LEU A 99 14.03 8.00 -0.11
CA LEU A 99 13.44 9.23 -0.65
C LEU A 99 12.34 9.75 0.27
N GLY A 100 11.47 8.88 0.79
CA GLY A 100 10.38 9.26 1.69
C GLY A 100 10.87 9.87 3.01
N ILE A 101 11.84 9.22 3.67
CA ILE A 101 12.42 9.72 4.92
C ILE A 101 13.19 11.03 4.68
N THR A 102 14.02 11.07 3.63
CA THR A 102 14.78 12.28 3.27
C THR A 102 13.84 13.43 2.94
N PHE A 103 12.76 13.16 2.20
CA PHE A 103 11.75 14.15 1.84
C PHE A 103 10.98 14.67 3.06
N LEU A 104 10.56 13.80 3.97
CA LEU A 104 9.91 14.19 5.23
C LEU A 104 10.85 15.05 6.10
N ALA A 105 12.13 14.69 6.19
CA ALA A 105 13.12 15.47 6.92
C ALA A 105 13.36 16.84 6.28
N LEU A 106 13.40 16.91 4.94
CA LEU A 106 13.55 18.15 4.20
C LEU A 106 12.33 19.05 4.34
N ILE A 107 11.10 18.52 4.23
CA ILE A 107 9.86 19.30 4.45
C ILE A 107 9.84 19.92 5.84
N ARG A 108 10.16 19.14 6.88
CA ARG A 108 10.19 19.66 8.26
C ARG A 108 11.18 20.80 8.45
N ARG A 109 12.29 20.78 7.71
CA ARG A 109 13.33 21.83 7.75
C ARG A 109 13.03 23.00 6.82
N ALA A 110 12.19 22.79 5.82
CA ALA A 110 11.87 23.70 4.73
C ALA A 110 10.65 24.58 5.02
N ARG A 111 10.78 25.57 5.92
CA ARG A 111 9.76 26.63 6.01
C ARG A 111 9.80 27.63 4.84
N SER A 112 10.83 27.57 3.98
CA SER A 112 10.92 28.34 2.74
C SER A 112 10.95 27.42 1.51
N PHE A 113 10.01 27.67 0.59
CA PHE A 113 9.85 26.97 -0.67
C PHE A 113 10.90 27.50 -1.66
N SER A 114 12.00 26.76 -1.86
CA SER A 114 13.03 27.10 -2.86
C SER A 114 12.81 26.24 -4.11
N LEU A 115 12.95 26.87 -5.28
CA LEU A 115 12.84 26.28 -6.63
C LEU A 115 13.60 24.96 -6.77
N GLU A 116 14.73 24.80 -6.08
CA GLU A 116 15.57 23.60 -6.08
C GLU A 116 14.86 22.35 -5.55
N LYS A 117 13.89 22.50 -4.64
CA LYS A 117 13.12 21.37 -4.08
C LYS A 117 12.15 20.78 -5.11
N GLY A 118 11.65 21.60 -6.02
CA GLY A 118 10.73 21.15 -7.08
C GLY A 118 11.38 20.16 -8.05
N ILE A 119 12.66 20.37 -8.39
CA ILE A 119 13.40 19.49 -9.29
C ILE A 119 13.62 18.11 -8.65
N GLY A 120 13.98 18.06 -7.37
CA GLY A 120 14.17 16.79 -6.66
C GLY A 120 12.91 15.93 -6.63
N ILE A 121 11.75 16.56 -6.38
CA ILE A 121 10.45 15.88 -6.41
C ILE A 121 10.15 15.38 -7.83
N LEU A 122 10.35 16.21 -8.85
CA LEU A 122 10.10 15.82 -10.24
C LEU A 122 10.94 14.61 -10.65
N ILE A 123 12.24 14.60 -10.32
CA ILE A 123 13.14 13.48 -10.63
C ILE A 123 12.70 12.21 -9.89
N ALA A 124 12.37 12.31 -8.59
CA ALA A 124 11.89 11.18 -7.81
C ALA A 124 10.59 10.59 -8.39
N THR A 125 9.64 11.44 -8.77
CA THR A 125 8.38 11.03 -9.40
C THR A 125 8.61 10.35 -10.74
N LEU A 126 9.45 10.93 -11.61
CA LEU A 126 9.80 10.34 -12.90
C LEU A 126 10.47 8.98 -12.73
N PHE A 127 11.40 8.86 -11.79
CA PHE A 127 12.08 7.60 -11.49
C PHE A 127 11.09 6.54 -10.99
N GLY A 128 10.17 6.93 -10.09
CA GLY A 128 9.09 6.06 -9.62
C GLY A 128 8.21 5.54 -10.76
N ILE A 129 7.79 6.41 -11.69
CA ILE A 129 6.99 6.03 -12.87
C ILE A 129 7.74 5.03 -13.74
N ILE A 130 9.01 5.31 -14.07
CA ILE A 130 9.84 4.41 -14.89
C ILE A 130 9.97 3.04 -14.22
N PHE A 131 10.23 3.03 -12.91
CA PHE A 131 10.39 1.79 -12.16
C PHE A 131 9.08 0.98 -12.10
N SER A 132 7.93 1.65 -11.92
CA SER A 132 6.61 1.01 -11.98
C SER A 132 6.33 0.38 -13.35
N ILE A 133 6.70 1.04 -14.46
CA ILE A 133 6.56 0.48 -15.81
C ILE A 133 7.43 -0.79 -15.96
N ILE A 134 8.68 -0.74 -15.48
CA ILE A 134 9.60 -1.89 -15.52
C ILE A 134 9.01 -3.08 -14.72
N ILE A 135 8.55 -2.83 -13.49
CA ILE A 135 7.91 -3.86 -12.66
C ILE A 135 6.67 -4.43 -13.38
N PHE A 136 5.85 -3.58 -13.99
CA PHE A 136 4.64 -4.00 -14.68
C PHE A 136 4.92 -4.89 -15.90
N ILE A 137 5.89 -4.50 -16.74
CA ILE A 137 6.35 -5.33 -17.87
C ILE A 137 6.90 -6.66 -17.37
N TRP A 138 7.67 -6.64 -16.28
CA TRP A 138 8.22 -7.84 -15.68
C TRP A 138 7.13 -8.77 -15.15
N TRP A 139 6.12 -8.21 -14.47
CA TRP A 139 4.96 -8.93 -13.97
C TRP A 139 4.16 -9.61 -15.09
N ILE A 140 3.90 -8.91 -16.20
CA ILE A 140 3.27 -9.51 -17.40
C ILE A 140 4.10 -10.69 -17.91
N THR A 141 5.42 -10.52 -17.99
CA THR A 141 6.34 -11.57 -18.46
C THR A 141 6.27 -12.80 -17.55
N GLY A 142 6.25 -12.60 -16.23
CA GLY A 142 6.05 -13.65 -15.24
C GLY A 142 4.71 -14.38 -15.39
N THR A 143 3.65 -13.65 -15.65
CA THR A 143 2.30 -14.20 -15.89
C THR A 143 2.29 -15.07 -17.14
N ILE A 144 2.88 -14.60 -18.25
CA ILE A 144 3.00 -15.36 -19.50
C ILE A 144 3.79 -16.65 -19.29
N TRP A 145 4.90 -16.60 -18.53
CA TRP A 145 5.70 -17.78 -18.24
C TRP A 145 4.94 -18.78 -17.37
N TRP A 146 4.20 -18.31 -16.37
CA TRP A 146 3.37 -19.15 -15.52
C TRP A 146 2.24 -19.83 -16.32
N VAL A 147 1.51 -19.07 -17.16
CA VAL A 147 0.44 -19.61 -18.02
C VAL A 147 0.98 -20.60 -19.05
N LYS A 148 2.11 -20.29 -19.71
CA LYS A 148 2.72 -21.20 -20.69
C LYS A 148 3.13 -22.53 -20.04
N LEU A 149 3.59 -22.49 -18.80
CA LEU A 149 3.94 -23.69 -18.05
C LEU A 149 2.69 -24.53 -17.74
N THR A 150 1.63 -23.92 -17.19
CA THR A 150 0.40 -24.64 -16.80
C THR A 150 -0.34 -25.22 -18.00
N LEU A 151 -0.29 -24.56 -19.17
CA LEU A 151 -0.99 -25.03 -20.38
C LEU A 151 -0.22 -26.08 -21.19
N ARG A 152 1.12 -25.99 -21.28
CA ARG A 152 1.89 -26.83 -22.23
C ARG A 152 2.52 -28.06 -21.61
N ILE A 153 2.79 -28.06 -20.31
CA ILE A 153 3.55 -29.12 -19.68
C ILE A 153 2.59 -29.92 -18.80
N LYS A 154 2.36 -31.18 -19.17
CA LYS A 154 1.84 -32.18 -18.22
C LYS A 154 2.89 -32.32 -17.13
N LEU A 155 2.74 -31.55 -16.06
CA LEU A 155 3.66 -31.52 -14.93
C LEU A 155 3.87 -32.93 -14.39
N GLN A 156 5.02 -33.52 -14.70
CA GLN A 156 5.44 -34.78 -14.09
C GLN A 156 5.97 -34.49 -12.68
N LEU A 157 5.03 -34.31 -11.74
CA LEU A 157 5.33 -34.03 -10.34
C LEU A 157 5.92 -35.23 -9.59
N LYS A 158 5.80 -36.45 -10.15
CA LYS A 158 6.08 -37.70 -9.45
C LYS A 158 7.46 -38.31 -9.72
N HIS A 159 8.16 -37.91 -10.79
CA HIS A 159 9.42 -38.56 -11.20
C HIS A 159 10.60 -37.58 -11.16
N PRO A 160 11.35 -37.53 -10.03
CA PRO A 160 12.49 -36.63 -9.87
C PRO A 160 13.65 -36.94 -10.82
N ALA A 161 13.70 -38.14 -11.39
CA ALA A 161 14.70 -38.54 -12.38
C ALA A 161 14.41 -38.03 -13.81
N SER A 162 13.26 -37.40 -14.05
CA SER A 162 12.96 -36.87 -15.37
C SER A 162 13.71 -35.56 -15.61
N LEU A 163 14.27 -35.39 -16.81
CA LEU A 163 14.90 -34.13 -17.26
C LEU A 163 13.93 -32.93 -17.23
N ALA A 164 12.62 -33.20 -17.13
CA ALA A 164 11.56 -32.21 -17.05
C ALA A 164 11.13 -31.87 -15.60
N PHE A 165 11.75 -32.46 -14.58
CA PHE A 165 11.37 -32.23 -13.19
C PHE A 165 11.76 -30.83 -12.72
N CYS A 166 10.85 -30.21 -11.96
CA CYS A 166 11.12 -28.99 -11.22
C CYS A 166 10.28 -29.02 -9.95
N HIS A 167 10.85 -28.51 -8.86
CA HIS A 167 10.22 -28.64 -7.55
C HIS A 167 8.92 -27.83 -7.47
N PRO A 168 7.82 -28.38 -6.91
CA PRO A 168 6.52 -27.70 -6.83
C PRO A 168 6.57 -26.30 -6.21
N ILE A 169 7.49 -26.10 -5.26
CA ILE A 169 7.65 -24.83 -4.55
C ILE A 169 7.96 -23.66 -5.48
N VAL A 170 8.73 -23.87 -6.55
CA VAL A 170 9.10 -22.81 -7.50
C VAL A 170 7.84 -22.27 -8.21
N TYR A 171 6.89 -23.16 -8.51
CA TYR A 171 5.65 -22.80 -9.17
C TYR A 171 4.68 -22.05 -8.27
N TRP A 172 4.52 -22.52 -7.03
CA TRP A 172 3.71 -21.83 -6.03
C TRP A 172 4.29 -20.45 -5.71
N THR A 173 5.61 -20.35 -5.63
CA THR A 173 6.31 -19.08 -5.38
C THR A 173 6.14 -18.12 -6.57
N ALA A 174 6.21 -18.62 -7.81
CA ALA A 174 5.94 -17.80 -9.00
C ALA A 174 4.48 -17.34 -9.09
N LEU A 175 3.52 -18.19 -8.73
CA LEU A 175 2.11 -17.78 -8.61
C LEU A 175 1.94 -16.69 -7.56
N LEU A 176 2.53 -16.90 -6.38
CA LEU A 176 2.48 -15.92 -5.28
C LEU A 176 3.10 -14.59 -5.69
N ALA A 177 4.23 -14.60 -6.40
CA ALA A 177 4.86 -13.40 -6.95
C ALA A 177 3.93 -12.67 -7.95
N ASN A 178 3.21 -13.39 -8.80
CA ASN A 178 2.23 -12.77 -9.71
C ASN A 178 1.02 -12.18 -8.95
N ILE A 179 0.50 -12.87 -7.93
CA ILE A 179 -0.58 -12.33 -7.09
C ILE A 179 -0.10 -11.06 -6.38
N PHE A 180 1.12 -11.09 -5.84
CA PHE A 180 1.72 -9.95 -5.15
C PHE A 180 1.90 -8.75 -6.09
N GLY A 181 2.39 -8.99 -7.31
CA GLY A 181 2.51 -7.95 -8.34
C GLY A 181 1.16 -7.34 -8.71
N LEU A 182 0.10 -8.15 -8.84
CA LEU A 182 -1.25 -7.68 -9.13
C LEU A 182 -1.79 -6.80 -7.99
N ILE A 183 -1.68 -7.25 -6.75
CA ILE A 183 -2.12 -6.48 -5.56
C ILE A 183 -1.35 -5.16 -5.49
N GLY A 184 -0.03 -5.19 -5.67
CA GLY A 184 0.81 -3.99 -5.69
C GLY A 184 0.38 -3.00 -6.77
N PHE A 185 0.04 -3.48 -7.97
CA PHE A 185 -0.43 -2.65 -9.06
C PHE A 185 -1.79 -1.99 -8.76
N ILE A 186 -2.74 -2.75 -8.20
CA ILE A 186 -4.05 -2.21 -7.78
C ILE A 186 -3.87 -1.11 -6.74
N ILE A 187 -3.01 -1.33 -5.73
CA ILE A 187 -2.73 -0.33 -4.69
C ILE A 187 -2.16 0.96 -5.30
N GLN A 188 -1.22 0.85 -6.24
CA GLN A 188 -0.65 2.03 -6.90
C GLN A 188 -1.70 2.83 -7.68
N ILE A 189 -2.63 2.17 -8.37
CA ILE A 189 -3.74 2.84 -9.05
C ILE A 189 -4.63 3.56 -8.04
N CYS A 190 -4.98 2.92 -6.92
CA CYS A 190 -5.80 3.54 -5.89
C CYS A 190 -5.15 4.81 -5.32
N ILE A 191 -3.84 4.78 -5.04
CA ILE A 191 -3.09 5.95 -4.56
C ILE A 191 -3.10 7.06 -5.61
N ALA A 192 -2.82 6.74 -6.88
CA ALA A 192 -2.81 7.73 -7.96
C ALA A 192 -4.18 8.41 -8.16
N ILE A 193 -5.28 7.65 -7.97
CA ILE A 193 -6.64 8.20 -8.03
C ILE A 193 -6.91 9.14 -6.84
N ASP A 194 -6.52 8.76 -5.63
CA ASP A 194 -6.72 9.57 -4.42
C ASP A 194 -5.96 10.91 -4.50
N ASP A 195 -4.72 10.87 -5.00
CA ASP A 195 -3.91 12.07 -5.26
C ASP A 195 -4.60 12.99 -6.29
N SER A 196 -5.18 12.43 -7.34
CA SER A 196 -5.88 13.20 -8.38
C SER A 196 -7.14 13.89 -7.84
N MET A 197 -7.89 13.21 -6.96
CA MET A 197 -9.08 13.78 -6.32
C MET A 197 -8.70 14.91 -5.36
N THR A 198 -7.62 14.76 -4.60
CA THR A 198 -7.14 15.77 -3.66
C THR A 198 -6.68 17.04 -4.39
N ALA A 199 -5.96 16.89 -5.50
CA ALA A 199 -5.51 18.01 -6.31
C ALA A 199 -6.70 18.84 -6.86
N SER A 200 -7.75 18.19 -7.35
CA SER A 200 -8.95 18.86 -7.88
C SER A 200 -9.71 19.70 -6.84
N LYS A 201 -9.76 19.24 -5.58
CA LYS A 201 -10.41 19.98 -4.47
C LYS A 201 -9.63 21.23 -4.08
N GLN A 202 -8.30 21.20 -4.22
CA GLN A 202 -7.47 22.34 -3.88
C GLN A 202 -7.59 23.46 -4.91
N SER A 203 -7.72 23.12 -6.21
CA SER A 203 -7.94 24.12 -7.27
C SER A 203 -9.31 24.81 -7.18
N SER A 204 -10.36 24.14 -6.69
CA SER A 204 -11.69 24.76 -6.58
C SER A 204 -11.80 25.76 -5.43
N ASN A 205 -11.01 25.60 -4.36
CA ASN A 205 -11.02 26.53 -3.23
C ASN A 205 -10.23 27.81 -3.47
N ILE A 206 -9.31 27.85 -4.45
CA ILE A 206 -8.53 29.06 -4.78
C ILE A 206 -9.36 30.03 -5.65
N GLY A 207 -10.45 29.56 -6.28
CA GLY A 207 -11.34 30.36 -7.12
C GLY A 207 -12.54 30.98 -6.40
N ARG A 208 -12.65 30.86 -5.07
CA ARG A 208 -13.66 31.55 -4.23
C ARG A 208 -12.97 32.51 -3.28
#